data_AF-A0A8T5UHF4-F1
#
_entry.id   AF-A0A8T5UHF4-F1
#
_cell.length_a   1.000
_cell.length_b   1.000
_cell.length_c   1.000
_cell.angle_alpha   90.00
_cell.angle_beta   90.00
_cell.angle_gamma   90.00
#
_symmetry.space_group_name_H-M   'P 1'
#
loop_
_entity.id
_entity.type
_entity.pdbx_description
1 polymer ?
#
loop_
_entity_poly.entity_id
_entity_poly.type
_entity_poly.pdbx_seq_one_letter_code
_entity_poly.pdbx_strand_id
1 'polypeptide(L)'
;MKQPNLLVLKYGESLKFIQTHQINCDNLKNQMISLHSLVKALKNLNQKGYMIFNIRTNNHQKIVTNAYFLGIKYDVDSNVIDIDKEINQLYNCELFKKSNLNISNIYRILWRVNVSDNFYAINNNADIFFSLSHFNFQDISKFNTQFDKILQLNKLSYHRLKPNLFFIEEKILFLILEDYNLKYIKKLLKNFFSRYFIFILILNQKEYRKLIESNEIGLLDNLKILSFKDFVMLDFLELKKENLLKNA
;
A
#
# COMPACT_ATOMS: atom_id res chain seq x y z
N MET A 1 3.37 24.62 -30.37
CA MET A 1 2.45 24.61 -29.21
C MET A 1 3.20 24.11 -27.98
N LYS A 2 3.33 24.92 -26.93
CA LYS A 2 4.02 24.50 -25.69
C LYS A 2 3.11 23.53 -24.94
N GLN A 3 3.45 22.24 -24.94
CA GLN A 3 2.73 21.26 -24.14
C GLN A 3 2.73 21.73 -22.67
N PRO A 4 1.56 21.83 -22.02
CA PRO A 4 1.53 22.16 -20.60
C PRO A 4 2.25 21.04 -19.84
N ASN A 5 3.12 21.43 -18.90
CA ASN A 5 3.91 20.52 -18.06
C ASN A 5 3.04 19.38 -17.49
N LEU A 6 3.10 18.23 -18.17
CA LEU A 6 2.41 16.99 -17.82
C LEU A 6 3.51 16.04 -17.36
N LEU A 7 3.39 15.53 -16.14
CA LEU A 7 4.34 14.55 -15.66
C LEU A 7 3.90 13.16 -16.16
N VAL A 8 4.73 12.54 -17.00
CA VAL A 8 4.46 11.21 -17.55
C VAL A 8 4.97 10.14 -16.59
N LEU A 9 4.07 9.27 -16.14
CA LEU A 9 4.38 8.07 -15.38
C LEU A 9 4.11 6.84 -16.24
N LYS A 10 5.12 5.98 -16.42
CA LYS A 10 4.94 4.67 -17.03
C LYS A 10 4.61 3.65 -15.94
N TYR A 11 3.46 3.00 -16.03
CA TYR A 11 3.05 1.92 -15.12
C TYR A 11 2.69 0.67 -15.94
N GLY A 12 3.60 -0.30 -15.96
CA GLY A 12 3.52 -1.45 -16.88
C GLY A 12 3.57 -0.99 -18.34
N GLU A 13 2.63 -1.44 -19.16
CA GLU A 13 2.46 -1.05 -20.57
C GLU A 13 1.66 0.26 -20.75
N SER A 14 1.01 0.77 -19.70
CA SER A 14 0.16 1.97 -19.76
C SER A 14 0.92 3.25 -19.38
N LEU A 15 0.72 4.31 -20.17
CA LEU A 15 1.17 5.66 -19.84
C LEU A 15 0.10 6.38 -19.03
N LYS A 16 0.52 7.04 -17.96
CA LYS A 16 -0.33 7.92 -17.15
C LYS A 16 0.26 9.32 -17.16
N PHE A 17 -0.59 10.33 -17.27
CA PHE A 17 -0.17 11.73 -17.21
C PHE A 17 -0.72 12.37 -15.95
N ILE A 18 0.14 13.03 -15.18
CA ILE A 18 -0.26 13.77 -13.99
C ILE A 18 -0.36 15.25 -14.32
N GLN A 19 -1.54 15.80 -14.08
CA GLN A 19 -1.77 17.24 -14.02
C GLN A 19 -1.88 17.67 -12.57
N THR A 20 -1.31 18.82 -12.27
CA THR A 20 -1.28 19.36 -10.91
C THR A 20 -2.07 20.65 -10.84
N HIS A 21 -2.92 20.73 -9.83
CA HIS A 21 -3.76 21.87 -9.53
C HIS A 21 -3.55 22.25 -8.07
N GLN A 22 -3.21 23.50 -7.80
CA GLN A 22 -3.21 24.03 -6.44
C GLN A 22 -4.66 24.37 -6.06
N ILE A 23 -5.03 24.02 -4.84
CA ILE A 23 -6.32 24.33 -4.26
C ILE A 23 -6.15 25.54 -3.34
N ASN A 24 -6.92 26.60 -3.58
CA ASN A 24 -6.94 27.78 -2.74
C ASN A 24 -7.73 27.50 -1.45
N CYS A 25 -7.02 27.19 -0.36
CA CYS A 25 -7.62 26.90 0.94
C CYS A 25 -8.41 28.07 1.53
N ASP A 26 -8.01 29.31 1.23
CA ASP A 26 -8.70 30.51 1.73
C ASP A 26 -10.07 30.63 1.06
N ASN A 27 -10.15 30.45 -0.26
CA ASN A 27 -11.42 30.44 -0.98
C ASN A 27 -12.31 29.27 -0.56
N LEU A 28 -11.73 28.09 -0.33
CA LEU A 28 -12.45 26.91 0.18
C LEU A 28 -13.10 27.20 1.54
N LYS A 29 -12.39 27.90 2.43
CA LYS A 29 -12.89 28.32 3.74
C LYS A 29 -13.92 29.44 3.63
N ASN A 30 -13.62 30.51 2.90
CA ASN A 30 -14.45 31.72 2.81
C ASN A 30 -15.80 31.44 2.13
N GLN A 31 -15.81 30.58 1.12
CA GLN A 31 -17.02 30.17 0.40
C GLN A 31 -17.75 28.98 1.08
N MET A 32 -17.24 28.49 2.21
CA MET A 32 -17.74 27.30 2.92
C MET A 32 -17.91 26.07 2.00
N ILE A 33 -17.00 25.90 1.04
CA ILE A 33 -17.06 24.79 0.09
C ILE A 33 -16.63 23.52 0.82
N SER A 34 -17.57 22.58 1.00
CA SER A 34 -17.24 21.32 1.64
C SER A 34 -16.34 20.46 0.74
N LEU A 35 -15.39 19.75 1.35
CA LEU A 35 -14.54 18.78 0.65
C LEU A 35 -15.37 17.71 -0.05
N HIS A 36 -16.48 17.29 0.56
CA HIS A 36 -17.41 16.34 -0.04
C HIS A 36 -18.01 16.87 -1.35
N SER A 37 -18.45 18.15 -1.37
CA SER A 37 -18.94 18.81 -2.59
C SER A 37 -17.87 18.83 -3.68
N LEU A 38 -16.64 19.23 -3.31
CA LEU A 38 -15.51 19.28 -4.23
C LEU A 38 -15.16 17.91 -4.81
N VAL A 39 -15.14 16.86 -3.97
CA VAL A 39 -14.95 15.47 -4.41
C VAL A 39 -16.04 15.05 -5.40
N LYS A 40 -17.30 15.39 -5.11
CA LYS A 40 -18.43 15.05 -5.98
C LYS A 40 -18.31 15.76 -7.33
N ALA A 41 -17.93 17.04 -7.34
CA ALA A 41 -17.69 17.78 -8.57
C ALA A 41 -16.59 17.13 -9.43
N LEU A 42 -15.45 16.80 -8.83
CA LEU A 42 -14.35 16.11 -9.54
C LEU A 42 -14.77 14.74 -10.09
N LYS A 43 -15.56 13.96 -9.33
CA LYS A 43 -16.12 12.69 -9.80
C LYS A 43 -17.07 12.89 -10.98
N ASN A 44 -17.94 13.89 -10.93
CA ASN A 44 -18.88 14.19 -12.01
C ASN A 44 -18.17 14.61 -13.30
N LEU A 45 -17.01 15.27 -13.18
CA LEU A 45 -16.12 15.60 -14.30
C LEU A 45 -15.27 14.40 -14.76
N ASN A 46 -15.56 13.19 -14.26
CA ASN A 46 -14.80 11.95 -14.50
C ASN A 46 -13.31 12.06 -14.18
N GLN A 47 -12.94 12.92 -13.23
CA GLN A 47 -11.54 13.12 -12.83
C GLN A 47 -11.14 12.10 -11.77
N LYS A 48 -10.05 11.36 -12.06
CA LYS A 48 -9.38 10.47 -11.11
C LYS A 48 -8.11 11.17 -10.62
N GLY A 49 -7.79 11.02 -9.34
CA GLY A 49 -6.61 11.68 -8.79
C GLY A 49 -6.50 11.58 -7.29
N TYR A 50 -5.52 12.30 -6.76
CA TYR A 50 -5.25 12.40 -5.32
C TYR A 50 -5.38 13.85 -4.87
N MET A 51 -6.09 14.08 -3.76
CA MET A 51 -6.00 15.35 -3.06
C MET A 51 -4.94 15.24 -1.97
N ILE A 52 -4.12 16.27 -1.87
CA ILE A 52 -3.01 16.36 -0.93
C ILE A 52 -3.22 17.61 -0.09
N PHE A 53 -3.27 17.43 1.23
CA PHE A 53 -3.36 18.53 2.18
C PHE A 53 -2.09 18.58 3.02
N ASN A 54 -1.34 19.66 2.87
CA ASN A 54 -0.13 19.90 3.63
C ASN A 54 -0.41 20.90 4.72
N ILE A 55 -0.06 20.50 5.94
CA ILE A 55 -0.13 21.35 7.10
C ILE A 55 1.31 21.47 7.63
N ARG A 56 1.77 22.70 7.82
CA ARG A 56 3.09 22.96 8.40
C ARG A 56 3.04 24.18 9.30
N THR A 57 3.83 24.18 10.35
CA THR A 57 4.14 25.39 11.10
C THR A 57 5.29 26.12 10.42
N ASN A 58 5.18 27.43 10.21
CA ASN A 58 6.29 28.26 9.72
C ASN A 58 7.18 28.74 10.88
N ASN A 59 8.24 29.47 10.55
CA ASN A 59 9.20 30.01 11.53
C ASN A 59 8.56 30.99 12.54
N HIS A 60 7.35 31.48 12.27
CA HIS A 60 6.58 32.34 13.18
C HIS A 60 5.51 31.56 13.95
N GLN A 61 5.62 30.22 14.01
CA GLN A 61 4.65 29.33 14.64
C GLN A 61 3.23 29.44 14.07
N LYS A 62 3.06 30.04 12.88
CA LYS A 62 1.77 30.08 12.19
C LYS A 62 1.56 28.80 11.41
N ILE A 63 0.34 28.26 11.50
CA ILE A 63 -0.09 27.14 10.67
C ILE A 63 -0.25 27.64 9.24
N VAL A 64 0.43 26.98 8.31
CA VAL A 64 0.34 27.20 6.87
C VAL A 64 -0.25 25.94 6.25
N THR A 65 -1.36 26.11 5.55
CA THR A 65 -2.05 25.05 4.81
C THR A 65 -1.86 25.23 3.32
N ASN A 66 -1.38 24.19 2.64
CA ASN A 66 -1.31 24.14 1.18
C ASN A 66 -2.05 22.89 0.71
N ALA A 67 -2.98 23.03 -0.22
CA ALA A 67 -3.68 21.89 -0.79
C ALA A 67 -3.45 21.78 -2.29
N TYR A 68 -3.44 20.54 -2.79
CA TYR A 68 -3.21 20.21 -4.19
C TYR A 68 -4.13 19.09 -4.64
N PHE A 69 -4.51 19.10 -5.92
CA PHE A 69 -5.12 17.98 -6.62
C PHE A 69 -4.18 17.50 -7.73
N LEU A 70 -3.86 16.22 -7.69
CA LEU A 70 -3.07 15.51 -8.70
C LEU A 70 -4.02 14.70 -9.57
N GLY A 71 -4.40 15.24 -10.72
CA GLY A 71 -5.26 14.56 -11.70
C GLY A 71 -4.47 13.54 -12.52
N ILE A 72 -4.98 12.32 -12.63
CA ILE A 72 -4.40 11.21 -13.40
C ILE A 72 -5.18 11.05 -14.70
N LYS A 73 -4.46 11.12 -15.82
CA LYS A 73 -5.00 10.87 -17.16
C LYS A 73 -4.37 9.62 -17.75
N TYR A 74 -5.14 8.89 -18.54
CA TYR A 74 -4.72 7.65 -19.19
C TYR A 74 -4.41 7.85 -20.69
N ASP A 75 -4.94 8.92 -21.31
CA ASP A 75 -4.67 9.29 -22.70
C ASP A 75 -4.44 10.80 -22.86
N VAL A 76 -3.55 11.18 -23.79
CA VAL A 76 -3.24 12.59 -24.14
C VAL A 76 -4.35 13.22 -24.99
N ASP A 77 -5.05 12.41 -25.79
CA ASP A 77 -5.93 12.86 -26.90
C ASP A 77 -7.43 12.91 -26.56
N SER A 78 -7.82 12.62 -25.32
CA SER A 78 -9.21 12.84 -24.89
C SER A 78 -9.50 14.35 -24.80
N ASN A 79 -10.63 14.82 -25.36
CA ASN A 79 -11.12 16.21 -25.20
C ASN A 79 -10.88 16.69 -23.77
N VAL A 80 -9.80 17.45 -23.58
CA VAL A 80 -9.30 17.74 -22.24
C VAL A 80 -10.22 18.78 -21.63
N ILE A 81 -11.12 18.32 -20.78
CA ILE A 81 -11.89 19.20 -19.89
C ILE A 81 -10.87 20.00 -19.08
N ASP A 82 -10.98 21.32 -19.15
CA ASP A 82 -10.16 22.23 -18.35
C ASP A 82 -10.72 22.27 -16.93
N ILE A 83 -10.17 21.39 -16.09
CA ILE A 83 -10.61 21.19 -14.70
C ILE A 83 -10.57 22.51 -13.91
N ASP A 84 -9.57 23.36 -14.15
CA ASP A 84 -9.48 24.64 -13.44
C ASP A 84 -10.67 25.51 -13.77
N LYS A 85 -11.00 25.61 -15.06
CA LYS A 85 -12.14 26.39 -15.55
C LYS A 85 -13.45 25.85 -14.99
N GLU A 86 -13.70 24.55 -15.12
CA GLU A 86 -14.97 23.94 -14.68
C GLU A 86 -15.19 24.09 -13.17
N ILE A 87 -14.16 23.81 -12.36
CA ILE A 87 -14.25 23.92 -10.90
C ILE A 87 -14.41 25.38 -10.48
N ASN A 88 -13.65 26.30 -11.07
CA ASN A 88 -13.74 27.72 -10.73
C ASN A 88 -15.10 28.32 -11.12
N GLN A 89 -15.66 27.90 -12.25
CA GLN A 89 -17.01 28.31 -12.66
C GLN A 89 -18.07 27.74 -11.74
N LEU A 90 -17.98 26.46 -11.36
CA LEU A 90 -18.93 25.81 -10.46
C LEU A 90 -19.02 26.51 -9.10
N TYR A 91 -17.89 26.96 -8.56
CA TYR A 91 -17.82 27.61 -7.25
C TYR A 91 -17.71 29.14 -7.31
N ASN A 92 -17.75 29.73 -8.51
CA ASN A 92 -17.62 31.16 -8.76
C ASN A 92 -16.43 31.82 -8.02
N CYS A 93 -15.28 31.15 -7.99
CA CYS A 93 -14.05 31.66 -7.38
C CYS A 93 -12.81 30.95 -7.95
N GLU A 94 -11.61 31.54 -7.78
CA GLU A 94 -10.34 30.85 -8.11
C GLU A 94 -10.05 29.80 -7.03
N LEU A 95 -10.73 28.65 -7.12
CA LEU A 95 -10.53 27.52 -6.23
C LEU A 95 -9.36 26.66 -6.71
N PHE A 96 -9.28 26.42 -8.01
CA PHE A 96 -8.25 25.63 -8.68
C PHE A 96 -7.37 26.52 -9.54
N LYS A 97 -6.07 26.28 -9.45
CA LYS A 97 -5.08 26.94 -10.28
C LYS A 97 -4.03 25.93 -10.72
N LYS A 98 -3.79 25.82 -12.01
CA LYS A 98 -2.69 25.03 -12.55
C LYS A 98 -1.39 25.41 -11.86
N SER A 99 -0.73 24.41 -11.32
CA SER A 99 0.52 24.62 -10.58
C SER A 99 1.59 23.70 -11.14
N ASN A 100 2.77 24.27 -11.35
CA ASN A 100 3.96 23.48 -11.59
C ASN A 100 4.47 23.05 -10.22
N LEU A 101 4.08 21.85 -9.76
CA LEU A 101 4.70 21.30 -8.56
C LEU A 101 6.17 21.03 -8.87
N ASN A 102 7.06 21.74 -8.16
CA ASN A 102 8.43 21.31 -8.06
C ASN A 102 8.42 19.94 -7.39
N ILE A 103 8.75 18.89 -8.13
CA ILE A 103 8.69 17.48 -7.72
C ILE A 103 9.41 17.27 -6.37
N SER A 104 10.48 18.03 -6.09
CA SER A 104 11.18 18.02 -4.80
C SER A 104 10.27 18.34 -3.61
N ASN A 105 9.23 19.17 -3.79
CA ASN A 105 8.26 19.50 -2.77
C ASN A 105 7.14 18.45 -2.63
N ILE A 106 6.83 17.67 -3.66
CA ILE A 106 5.90 16.52 -3.56
C ILE A 106 6.51 15.42 -2.69
N TYR A 107 7.78 15.09 -2.93
CA TYR A 107 8.49 14.12 -2.12
C TYR A 107 8.63 14.57 -0.65
N ARG A 108 8.76 15.88 -0.39
CA ARG A 108 8.71 16.46 0.98
C ARG A 108 7.39 16.23 1.71
N ILE A 109 6.28 16.08 1.00
CA ILE A 109 4.94 15.84 1.58
C ILE A 109 4.79 14.38 1.97
N LEU A 110 5.24 13.47 1.10
CA LEU A 110 5.21 12.03 1.34
C LEU A 110 6.14 11.61 2.50
N TRP A 111 7.13 12.45 2.84
CA TRP A 111 8.04 12.25 3.98
C TRP A 111 7.47 12.63 5.34
N ARG A 112 6.24 13.13 5.45
CA ARG A 112 5.61 13.42 6.75
C ARG A 112 4.69 12.30 7.20
N VAL A 113 5.29 11.11 7.35
CA VAL A 113 4.90 10.11 8.35
C VAL A 113 5.23 10.71 9.74
N ASN A 114 4.65 10.20 10.85
CA ASN A 114 5.02 10.63 12.20
C ASN A 114 6.53 10.82 12.32
N VAL A 115 6.97 11.92 12.93
CA VAL A 115 8.39 12.13 13.22
C VAL A 115 8.86 10.95 14.06
N SER A 116 9.58 10.05 13.41
CA SER A 116 10.32 8.94 14.01
C SER A 116 11.74 9.08 13.49
N ASP A 117 12.74 8.68 14.28
CA ASP A 117 14.17 8.84 13.93
C ASP A 117 14.63 7.95 12.75
N ASN A 118 13.68 7.30 12.07
CA ASN A 118 13.93 6.43 10.93
C ASN A 118 13.75 7.20 9.61
N PHE A 119 14.84 7.29 8.85
CA PHE A 119 14.85 7.87 7.51
C PHE A 119 14.65 6.76 6.46
N TYR A 120 13.81 7.01 5.45
CA TYR A 120 13.62 6.11 4.31
C TYR A 120 14.09 6.80 3.02
N ALA A 121 15.11 6.21 2.37
CA ALA A 121 15.58 6.63 1.06
C ALA A 121 14.63 6.10 -0.02
N ILE A 122 14.06 7.01 -0.82
CA ILE A 122 13.07 6.69 -1.85
C ILE A 122 13.79 6.18 -3.09
N ASN A 123 14.13 4.89 -3.09
CA ASN A 123 14.59 4.18 -4.28
C ASN A 123 13.48 3.23 -4.74
N ASN A 124 12.75 3.66 -5.77
CA ASN A 124 11.64 2.99 -6.48
C ASN A 124 10.24 3.09 -5.86
N ASN A 125 9.30 3.55 -6.69
CA ASN A 125 7.91 3.95 -6.40
C ASN A 125 6.94 2.81 -5.97
N ALA A 126 7.44 1.65 -5.50
CA ALA A 126 6.60 0.53 -5.08
C ALA A 126 6.34 0.50 -3.56
N ASP A 127 7.20 1.11 -2.75
CA ASP A 127 7.24 0.84 -1.31
C ASP A 127 6.32 1.71 -0.43
N ILE A 128 5.70 2.76 -0.99
CA ILE A 128 4.79 3.65 -0.22
C ILE A 128 3.49 2.92 0.16
N PHE A 129 3.07 1.91 -0.59
CA PHE A 129 1.79 1.22 -0.38
C PHE A 129 1.91 -0.15 0.30
N PHE A 130 3.13 -0.60 0.61
CA PHE A 130 3.39 -1.93 1.16
C PHE A 130 4.20 -1.88 2.46
N SER A 131 3.94 -0.92 3.36
CA SER A 131 4.34 -1.14 4.74
C SER A 131 3.53 -2.32 5.28
N LEU A 132 4.22 -3.28 5.93
CA LEU A 132 3.67 -4.52 6.48
C LEU A 132 2.46 -4.30 7.43
N SER A 133 2.20 -3.06 7.86
CA SER A 133 1.01 -2.63 8.60
C SER A 133 -0.30 -2.56 7.79
N HIS A 134 -0.29 -2.79 6.46
CA HIS A 134 -1.48 -2.68 5.59
C HIS A 134 -2.07 -4.02 5.10
N PHE A 135 -1.59 -5.15 5.61
CA PHE A 135 -2.20 -6.43 5.27
C PHE A 135 -3.65 -6.48 5.74
N ASN A 136 -4.54 -6.92 4.85
CA ASN A 136 -5.94 -7.11 5.18
C ASN A 136 -6.12 -8.45 5.91
N PHE A 137 -5.90 -8.46 7.22
CA PHE A 137 -6.10 -9.65 8.05
C PHE A 137 -7.58 -10.04 8.23
N GLN A 138 -8.53 -9.28 7.67
CA GLN A 138 -9.97 -9.58 7.75
C GLN A 138 -10.50 -10.27 6.48
N ASP A 139 -9.74 -10.24 5.38
CA ASP A 139 -10.16 -10.76 4.09
C ASP A 139 -9.01 -11.56 3.47
N ILE A 140 -9.11 -12.88 3.55
CA ILE A 140 -8.06 -13.79 3.08
C ILE A 140 -7.73 -13.63 1.59
N SER A 141 -8.70 -13.25 0.76
CA SER A 141 -8.48 -13.04 -0.67
C SER A 141 -7.59 -11.82 -0.92
N LYS A 142 -7.90 -10.72 -0.23
CA LYS A 142 -7.08 -9.50 -0.27
C LYS A 142 -5.71 -9.75 0.35
N PHE A 143 -5.65 -10.45 1.49
CA PHE A 143 -4.39 -10.82 2.14
C PHE A 143 -3.47 -11.59 1.18
N ASN A 144 -3.99 -12.66 0.56
CA ASN A 144 -3.21 -13.46 -0.38
C ASN A 144 -2.67 -12.63 -1.54
N THR A 145 -3.48 -11.72 -2.08
CA THR A 145 -3.06 -10.83 -3.16
C THR A 145 -1.94 -9.88 -2.72
N GLN A 146 -1.98 -9.40 -1.48
CA GLN A 146 -0.93 -8.56 -0.90
C GLN A 146 0.35 -9.37 -0.62
N PHE A 147 0.21 -10.60 -0.12
CA PHE A 147 1.32 -11.51 0.15
C PHE A 147 2.07 -11.87 -1.13
N ASP A 148 1.32 -12.22 -2.17
CA ASP A 148 1.84 -12.52 -3.52
C ASP A 148 2.72 -11.38 -4.05
N LYS A 149 2.24 -10.14 -3.95
CA LYS A 149 2.99 -8.95 -4.36
C LYS A 149 4.24 -8.74 -3.51
N ILE A 150 4.18 -9.00 -2.20
CA ILE A 150 5.35 -8.84 -1.33
C ILE A 150 6.44 -9.86 -1.66
N LEU A 151 6.07 -11.10 -1.97
CA LEU A 151 7.04 -12.10 -2.47
C LEU A 151 7.68 -11.63 -3.78
N GLN A 152 6.90 -11.11 -4.73
CA GLN A 152 7.40 -10.57 -6.00
C GLN A 152 8.34 -9.37 -5.80
N LEU A 153 7.96 -8.41 -4.96
CA LEU A 153 8.75 -7.20 -4.68
C LEU A 153 10.10 -7.54 -4.02
N ASN A 154 10.10 -8.51 -3.11
CA ASN A 154 11.32 -9.02 -2.47
C ASN A 154 12.12 -9.97 -3.38
N LYS A 155 11.66 -10.19 -4.61
CA LYS A 155 12.26 -11.11 -5.58
C LYS A 155 12.46 -12.51 -4.98
N LEU A 156 11.46 -13.00 -4.25
CA LEU A 156 11.42 -14.36 -3.73
C LEU A 156 10.88 -15.27 -4.83
N SER A 157 11.54 -16.40 -5.07
CA SER A 157 10.99 -17.45 -5.94
C SER A 157 9.84 -18.14 -5.21
N TYR A 158 8.68 -18.28 -5.86
CA TYR A 158 7.57 -19.00 -5.26
C TYR A 158 6.58 -19.56 -6.29
N HIS A 159 5.86 -20.60 -5.87
CA HIS A 159 4.75 -21.20 -6.59
C HIS A 159 3.52 -21.27 -5.69
N ARG A 160 2.38 -20.87 -6.23
CA ARG A 160 1.10 -20.99 -5.53
C ARG A 160 0.50 -22.36 -5.82
N LEU A 161 0.48 -23.24 -4.82
CA LEU A 161 -0.10 -24.59 -4.93
C LEU A 161 -1.62 -24.55 -4.82
N LYS A 162 -2.13 -23.66 -3.97
CA LYS A 162 -3.56 -23.35 -3.76
C LYS A 162 -3.70 -21.88 -3.38
N PRO A 163 -4.92 -21.30 -3.40
CA PRO A 163 -5.12 -19.90 -3.04
C PRO A 163 -4.42 -19.48 -1.74
N ASN A 164 -4.43 -20.33 -0.71
CA ASN A 164 -3.84 -19.98 0.59
C ASN A 164 -2.56 -20.78 0.90
N LEU A 165 -1.96 -21.45 -0.08
CA LEU A 165 -0.80 -22.31 0.11
C LEU A 165 0.29 -21.97 -0.91
N PHE A 166 1.41 -21.51 -0.39
CA PHE A 166 2.55 -21.04 -1.16
C PHE A 166 3.75 -21.95 -0.90
N PHE A 167 4.47 -22.27 -1.97
CA PHE A 167 5.74 -22.95 -1.92
C PHE A 167 6.81 -21.94 -2.29
N ILE A 168 7.67 -21.57 -1.33
CA ILE A 168 8.59 -20.43 -1.43
C ILE A 168 10.02 -20.95 -1.37
N GLU A 169 10.87 -20.48 -2.29
CA GLU A 169 12.30 -20.80 -2.41
C GLU A 169 12.59 -22.31 -2.35
N GLU A 170 11.65 -23.11 -2.87
CA GLU A 170 11.68 -24.58 -2.93
C GLU A 170 11.85 -25.31 -1.58
N LYS A 171 11.75 -24.59 -0.46
CA LYS A 171 12.07 -25.12 0.88
C LYS A 171 10.98 -24.84 1.90
N ILE A 172 10.20 -23.79 1.67
CA ILE A 172 9.23 -23.28 2.62
C ILE A 172 7.82 -23.54 2.10
N LEU A 173 6.99 -24.12 2.96
CA LEU A 173 5.56 -24.25 2.72
C LEU A 173 4.82 -23.25 3.62
N PHE A 174 4.23 -22.23 3.02
CA PHE A 174 3.53 -21.15 3.72
C PHE A 174 2.02 -21.29 3.55
N LEU A 175 1.34 -21.64 4.64
CA LEU A 175 -0.11 -21.78 4.70
C LEU A 175 -0.72 -20.55 5.37
N ILE A 176 -1.78 -20.00 4.76
CA ILE A 176 -2.60 -18.92 5.32
C ILE A 176 -3.98 -19.47 5.63
N LEU A 177 -4.47 -19.21 6.85
CA LEU A 177 -5.80 -19.60 7.30
C LEU A 177 -6.50 -18.39 7.92
N GLU A 178 -7.78 -18.23 7.60
CA GLU A 178 -8.63 -17.25 8.27
C GLU A 178 -8.92 -17.72 9.70
N ASP A 179 -9.50 -18.92 9.80
CA ASP A 179 -9.80 -19.60 11.05
C ASP A 179 -9.01 -20.91 11.20
N TYR A 180 -8.84 -21.34 12.44
CA TYR A 180 -8.14 -22.57 12.78
C TYR A 180 -8.88 -23.82 12.25
N ASN A 181 -8.13 -24.72 11.60
CA ASN A 181 -8.64 -26.00 11.13
C ASN A 181 -7.65 -27.14 11.40
N LEU A 182 -7.83 -27.83 12.54
CA LEU A 182 -6.93 -28.89 13.00
C LEU A 182 -6.78 -30.03 11.99
N LYS A 183 -7.89 -30.47 11.39
CA LYS A 183 -7.87 -31.61 10.45
C LYS A 183 -7.02 -31.29 9.23
N TYR A 184 -7.13 -30.06 8.73
CA TYR A 184 -6.35 -29.61 7.58
C TYR A 184 -4.86 -29.46 7.93
N ILE A 185 -4.54 -28.84 9.07
CA ILE A 185 -3.17 -28.69 9.56
C ILE A 185 -2.52 -30.06 9.76
N LYS A 186 -3.17 -31.00 10.45
CA LYS A 186 -2.65 -32.37 10.64
C LYS A 186 -2.36 -33.08 9.31
N LYS A 187 -3.24 -32.93 8.31
CA LYS A 187 -3.03 -33.50 6.97
C LYS A 187 -1.83 -32.88 6.27
N LEU A 188 -1.66 -31.56 6.36
CA LEU A 188 -0.51 -30.86 5.79
C LEU A 188 0.80 -31.30 6.46
N LEU A 189 0.85 -31.33 7.79
CA LEU A 189 2.03 -31.74 8.53
C LEU A 189 2.41 -33.20 8.20
N LYS A 190 1.45 -34.13 8.17
CA LYS A 190 1.71 -35.54 7.83
C LYS A 190 2.40 -35.71 6.46
N ASN A 191 2.07 -34.87 5.49
CA ASN A 191 2.55 -35.01 4.12
C ASN A 191 3.87 -34.27 3.86
N PHE A 192 4.14 -33.20 4.62
CA PHE A 192 5.15 -32.20 4.23
C PHE A 192 6.19 -31.88 5.31
N PHE A 193 5.92 -32.20 6.58
CA PHE A 193 6.75 -31.75 7.71
C PHE A 193 8.20 -32.24 7.67
N SER A 194 8.45 -33.45 7.16
CA SER A 194 9.83 -33.97 7.06
C SER A 194 10.69 -33.29 6.00
N ARG A 195 10.07 -32.66 5.00
CA ARG A 195 10.77 -32.13 3.82
C ARG A 195 10.92 -30.62 3.88
N TYR A 196 9.89 -29.92 4.33
CA TYR A 196 9.80 -28.47 4.22
C TYR A 196 9.77 -27.79 5.58
N PHE A 197 10.26 -26.56 5.62
CA PHE A 197 9.98 -25.67 6.74
C PHE A 197 8.57 -25.11 6.56
N ILE A 198 7.74 -25.18 7.60
CA ILE A 198 6.32 -24.89 7.48
C ILE A 198 5.99 -23.63 8.26
N PHE A 199 5.39 -22.65 7.58
CA PHE A 199 4.76 -21.50 8.21
C PHE A 199 3.25 -21.64 8.15
N ILE A 200 2.57 -21.42 9.27
CA ILE A 200 1.11 -21.37 9.33
C ILE A 200 0.70 -20.02 9.91
N LEU A 201 0.17 -19.15 9.07
CA LEU A 201 -0.43 -17.89 9.51
C LEU A 201 -1.91 -18.07 9.78
N ILE A 202 -2.35 -17.69 10.98
CA ILE A 202 -3.77 -17.60 11.33
C ILE A 202 -4.15 -16.11 11.44
N LEU A 203 -5.05 -15.68 10.57
CA LEU A 203 -5.47 -14.28 10.49
C LEU A 203 -6.36 -13.89 11.69
N ASN A 204 -7.28 -14.78 12.11
CA ASN A 204 -8.14 -14.54 13.26
C ASN A 204 -7.39 -14.74 14.59
N GLN A 205 -7.18 -13.64 15.32
CA GLN A 205 -6.42 -13.65 16.57
C GLN A 205 -7.05 -14.50 17.68
N LYS A 206 -8.39 -14.63 17.71
CA LYS A 206 -9.06 -15.48 18.71
C LYS A 206 -8.77 -16.96 18.46
N GLU A 207 -8.80 -17.37 17.19
CA GLU A 207 -8.50 -18.74 16.78
C GLU A 207 -7.01 -19.07 16.93
N TYR A 208 -6.12 -18.11 16.65
CA TYR A 208 -4.69 -18.26 16.94
C TYR A 208 -4.42 -18.57 18.41
N ARG A 209 -5.07 -17.85 19.34
CA ARG A 209 -4.92 -18.09 20.78
C ARG A 209 -5.36 -19.49 21.18
N LYS A 210 -6.50 -19.97 20.66
CA LYS A 210 -6.98 -21.35 20.88
C LYS A 210 -5.94 -22.40 20.45
N LEU A 211 -5.21 -22.14 19.38
CA LEU A 211 -4.17 -23.05 18.90
C LEU A 211 -2.95 -23.07 19.81
N ILE A 212 -2.46 -21.91 20.23
CA ILE A 212 -1.30 -21.84 21.14
C ILE A 212 -1.63 -22.42 22.51
N GLU A 213 -2.81 -22.13 23.05
CA GLU A 213 -3.27 -22.65 24.34
C GLU A 213 -3.42 -24.18 24.34
N SER A 214 -3.53 -24.82 23.16
CA SER A 214 -3.53 -26.28 23.02
C SER A 214 -2.14 -26.96 23.12
N ASN A 215 -1.07 -26.18 23.34
CA ASN A 215 0.27 -26.56 23.81
C ASN A 215 1.11 -27.62 23.05
N GLU A 216 0.60 -28.31 22.02
CA GLU A 216 1.36 -29.42 21.40
C GLU A 216 2.16 -29.04 20.13
N ILE A 217 1.91 -27.88 19.51
CA ILE A 217 2.42 -27.59 18.16
C ILE A 217 3.61 -26.62 18.14
N GLY A 218 3.79 -25.80 19.19
CA GLY A 218 4.85 -24.78 19.25
C GLY A 218 6.27 -25.31 19.46
N LEU A 219 6.45 -26.61 19.69
CA LEU A 219 7.75 -27.25 19.99
C LEU A 219 8.41 -27.91 18.77
N LEU A 220 7.82 -27.79 17.59
CA LEU A 220 8.31 -28.43 16.38
C LEU A 220 9.27 -27.51 15.63
N ASP A 221 10.56 -27.86 15.57
CA ASP A 221 11.64 -27.01 15.01
C ASP A 221 11.40 -26.56 13.56
N ASN A 222 10.74 -27.38 12.74
CA ASN A 222 10.44 -27.09 11.33
C ASN A 222 9.04 -26.48 11.11
N LEU A 223 8.41 -25.96 12.17
CA LEU A 223 7.08 -25.37 12.10
C LEU A 223 7.02 -24.06 12.90
N LYS A 224 6.68 -22.97 12.21
CA LYS A 224 6.34 -21.69 12.84
C LYS A 224 4.85 -21.40 12.62
N ILE A 225 4.11 -21.27 13.72
CA ILE A 225 2.75 -20.73 13.69
C ILE A 225 2.87 -19.23 13.97
N LEU A 226 2.26 -18.43 13.12
CA LEU A 226 2.33 -16.98 13.17
C LEU A 226 0.97 -16.40 13.51
N SER A 227 0.96 -15.43 14.43
CA SER A 227 -0.10 -14.44 14.50
C SER A 227 0.13 -13.32 13.47
N PHE A 228 -0.83 -12.42 13.35
CA PHE A 228 -0.64 -11.19 12.57
C PHE A 228 0.59 -10.40 13.03
N LYS A 229 0.89 -10.36 14.34
CA LYS A 229 2.03 -9.60 14.86
C LYS A 229 3.34 -10.24 14.43
N ASP A 230 3.43 -11.56 14.57
CA ASP A 230 4.63 -12.32 14.21
C ASP A 230 4.89 -12.21 12.71
N PHE A 231 3.82 -12.25 11.91
CA PHE A 231 3.91 -12.06 10.47
C PHE A 231 4.42 -10.67 10.06
N VAL A 232 3.95 -9.61 10.71
CA VAL A 232 4.42 -8.24 10.44
C VAL A 232 5.91 -8.07 10.79
N MET A 233 6.42 -8.88 11.72
CA MET A 233 7.82 -8.86 12.14
C MET A 233 8.71 -9.81 11.32
N LEU A 234 8.15 -10.58 10.38
CA LEU A 234 8.96 -11.45 9.52
C LEU A 234 9.86 -10.61 8.61
N ASP A 235 11.16 -10.90 8.67
CA ASP A 235 12.08 -10.46 7.64
C ASP A 235 11.98 -11.38 6.43
N PHE A 236 11.36 -10.89 5.35
CA PHE A 236 11.24 -11.61 4.08
C PHE A 236 12.60 -11.87 3.42
N LEU A 237 13.63 -11.09 3.73
CA LEU A 237 15.00 -11.37 3.29
C LEU A 237 15.60 -12.55 4.07
N GLU A 238 15.16 -12.81 5.30
CA GLU A 238 15.55 -14.02 6.03
C GLU A 238 14.93 -15.28 5.44
N LEU A 239 13.78 -15.22 4.76
CA LEU A 239 13.25 -16.36 4.01
C LEU A 239 14.20 -16.79 2.87
N LYS A 240 15.03 -15.88 2.34
CA LYS A 240 16.15 -16.24 1.44
C LYS A 240 17.33 -16.86 2.19
N LYS A 241 17.56 -16.43 3.44
CA LYS A 241 18.71 -16.82 4.27
C LYS A 241 18.49 -18.08 5.11
N GLU A 242 17.26 -18.57 5.28
CA GLU A 242 16.97 -19.90 5.85
C GLU A 242 17.63 -21.06 5.04
N ASN A 243 18.45 -20.74 4.04
CA ASN A 243 19.61 -21.52 3.56
C ASN A 243 20.54 -22.11 4.64
N LEU A 244 20.47 -21.71 5.92
CA LEU A 244 21.39 -22.18 6.97
C LEU A 244 20.85 -23.23 7.96
N LEU A 245 19.57 -23.62 7.93
CA LEU A 245 19.01 -24.53 8.95
C LEU A 245 18.77 -25.99 8.51
N LYS A 246 19.39 -26.46 7.43
CA LYS A 246 19.38 -27.91 7.09
C LYS A 246 20.73 -28.52 6.68
N ASN A 247 21.83 -27.77 6.73
CA ASN A 247 23.17 -28.30 6.40
C ASN A 247 24.25 -27.92 7.45
N ALA A 248 23.89 -27.89 8.74
CA ALA A 248 24.84 -27.97 9.85
C ALA A 248 24.54 -29.22 10.68
#